data_AF-A0A929PAU1-F1
#
_entry.id   AF-A0A929PAU1-F1
#
_cell.length_a   1.000
_cell.length_b   1.000
_cell.length_c   1.000
_cell.angle_alpha   90.00
_cell.angle_beta   90.00
_cell.angle_gamma   90.00
#
_symmetry.space_group_name_H-M   'P 1'
#
loop_
_entity.id
_entity.type
_entity.pdbx_description
1 polymer ?
#
loop_
_entity_poly.entity_id
_entity_poly.type
_entity_poly.pdbx_seq_one_letter_code
_entity_poly.pdbx_strand_id
1 'polypeptide(L)'
;MRQESHWNKSDELSQVDGKHVPEDYVWATSEEARVRALSLYVIRSIVEKHAGTIDIDLATDTISINVPEKEEVACAQEIEEQVGSMCH
;
A
#
# COMPACT_ATOMS: atom_id res chain seq x y z
N MET A 1 32.84 30.10 12.59
CA MET A 1 31.37 30.11 12.56
C MET A 1 30.93 29.18 11.44
N ARG A 2 30.45 27.98 11.78
CA ARG A 2 29.93 27.00 10.83
C ARG A 2 28.67 26.44 11.49
N GLN A 3 27.52 26.73 10.89
CA GLN A 3 26.21 26.45 11.45
C GLN A 3 25.98 24.94 11.52
N GLU A 4 25.65 24.47 12.73
CA GLU A 4 25.09 23.14 12.98
C GLU A 4 23.62 23.17 12.56
N SER A 5 23.26 22.38 11.55
CA SER A 5 21.87 22.16 11.18
C SER A 5 21.22 21.24 12.22
N HIS A 6 20.73 21.85 13.29
CA HIS A 6 19.71 21.30 14.19
C HIS A 6 18.44 21.03 13.37
N TRP A 7 18.24 19.79 12.92
CA TRP A 7 16.90 19.38 12.50
C TRP A 7 16.05 19.22 13.74
N ASN A 8 15.26 20.27 13.95
CA ASN A 8 14.37 20.48 15.07
C ASN A 8 13.28 19.39 15.06
N LYS A 9 13.08 18.77 16.21
CA LYS A 9 11.84 18.05 16.55
C LYS A 9 10.70 19.06 16.44
N SER A 10 9.68 18.71 15.68
CA SER A 10 8.26 19.09 15.81
C SER A 10 7.64 19.21 14.42
N ASP A 11 7.11 18.11 13.91
CA ASP A 11 5.75 18.18 13.37
C ASP A 11 4.89 17.38 14.34
N GLU A 12 4.54 18.09 15.40
CA GLU A 12 3.48 17.76 16.33
C GLU A 12 2.22 17.50 15.49
N LEU A 13 1.72 16.27 15.54
CA LEU A 13 0.36 15.96 15.11
C LEU A 13 -0.54 16.97 15.83
N SER A 14 -1.07 17.93 15.07
CA SER A 14 -2.00 18.92 15.58
C SER A 14 -3.13 18.17 16.27
N GLN A 15 -3.23 18.31 17.60
CA GLN A 15 -4.43 17.93 18.32
C GLN A 15 -5.57 18.70 17.68
N VAL A 16 -6.37 18.01 16.86
CA VAL A 16 -7.57 18.56 16.27
C VAL A 16 -8.51 18.84 17.43
N ASP A 17 -8.59 20.13 17.71
CA ASP A 17 -9.49 20.75 18.67
C ASP A 17 -10.90 20.16 18.52
N GLY A 18 -11.50 19.77 19.64
CA GLY A 18 -12.70 18.93 19.76
C GLY A 18 -13.92 19.39 18.96
N LYS A 19 -13.93 19.13 17.66
CA LYS A 19 -15.07 19.27 16.77
C LYS A 19 -15.31 17.95 16.07
N HIS A 20 -16.27 17.22 16.64
CA HIS A 20 -17.10 16.19 16.04
C HIS A 20 -16.54 15.63 14.72
N VAL A 21 -15.63 14.68 14.84
CA VAL A 21 -15.29 13.78 13.74
C VAL A 21 -16.58 12.99 13.47
N PRO A 22 -17.12 12.99 12.24
CA PRO A 22 -18.26 12.15 11.90
C PRO A 22 -17.94 10.71 12.30
N GLU A 23 -18.85 10.05 13.01
CA GLU A 23 -18.67 8.68 13.53
C GLU A 23 -18.41 7.64 12.41
N ASP A 24 -18.60 8.05 11.15
CA ASP A 24 -18.38 7.26 9.94
C ASP A 24 -17.00 7.46 9.29
N TYR A 25 -16.12 8.30 9.85
CA TYR A 25 -14.77 8.48 9.32
C TYR A 25 -13.86 7.32 9.77
N VAL A 26 -14.05 6.15 9.16
CA VAL A 26 -13.13 5.02 9.28
C VAL A 26 -11.86 5.39 8.52
N TRP A 27 -10.96 6.13 9.15
CA TRP A 27 -9.55 6.03 8.77
C TRP A 27 -9.19 4.56 8.91
N ALA A 28 -8.69 3.96 7.83
CA ALA A 28 -8.13 2.63 7.81
C ALA A 28 -6.86 2.60 8.70
N THR A 29 -7.03 2.68 10.02
CA THR A 29 -5.97 2.64 11.03
C THR A 29 -5.75 1.23 11.56
N SER A 30 -6.47 0.22 11.05
CA SER A 30 -6.20 -1.16 11.42
C SER A 30 -4.89 -1.63 10.77
N GLU A 31 -4.11 -2.40 11.53
CA GLU A 31 -2.90 -3.03 11.00
C GLU A 31 -3.20 -3.87 9.76
N GLU A 32 -4.36 -4.54 9.74
CA GLU A 32 -4.88 -5.29 8.60
C GLU A 32 -5.02 -4.43 7.34
N ALA A 33 -5.58 -3.23 7.45
CA ALA A 33 -5.73 -2.35 6.30
C ALA A 33 -4.38 -1.83 5.79
N ARG A 34 -3.43 -1.59 6.70
CA ARG A 34 -2.05 -1.24 6.34
C ARG A 34 -1.35 -2.39 5.61
N VAL A 35 -1.47 -3.61 6.11
CA VAL A 35 -0.91 -4.82 5.49
C VAL A 35 -1.53 -5.03 4.11
N ARG A 36 -2.85 -4.92 3.98
CA ARG A 36 -3.55 -5.02 2.70
C ARG A 36 -3.07 -3.96 1.70
N ALA A 37 -2.96 -2.71 2.11
CA ALA A 37 -2.46 -1.63 1.25
C ALA A 37 -1.03 -1.90 0.79
N LEU A 38 -0.17 -2.41 1.68
CA LEU A 38 1.20 -2.79 1.34
C LEU A 38 1.23 -3.96 0.36
N SER A 39 0.43 -5.01 0.57
CA SER A 39 0.33 -6.15 -0.34
C SER A 39 -0.11 -5.69 -1.74
N LEU A 40 -1.14 -4.85 -1.85
CA LEU A 40 -1.59 -4.29 -3.13
C LEU A 40 -0.50 -3.47 -3.83
N TYR A 41 0.26 -2.67 -3.07
CA TYR A 41 1.38 -1.90 -3.59
C TYR A 41 2.49 -2.81 -4.15
N VAL A 42 2.83 -3.88 -3.43
CA VAL A 42 3.84 -4.86 -3.86
C VAL A 42 3.37 -5.59 -5.11
N ILE A 43 2.14 -6.11 -5.13
CA ILE A 43 1.55 -6.77 -6.32
C ILE A 43 1.63 -5.85 -7.53
N ARG A 44 1.17 -4.60 -7.38
CA ARG A 44 1.21 -3.61 -8.47
C ARG A 44 2.64 -3.39 -8.98
N SER A 45 3.61 -3.25 -8.09
CA SER A 45 5.01 -3.03 -8.46
C SER A 45 5.58 -4.21 -9.26
N ILE A 46 5.24 -5.45 -8.89
CA ILE A 46 5.64 -6.66 -9.60
C ILE A 46 4.97 -6.74 -10.98
N VAL A 47 3.66 -6.50 -11.03
CA VAL A 47 2.91 -6.50 -12.31
C VAL A 47 3.48 -5.46 -13.28
N GLU A 48 3.76 -4.24 -12.82
CA GLU A 48 4.37 -3.19 -13.65
C GLU A 48 5.78 -3.56 -14.13
N LYS A 49 6.59 -4.23 -13.29
CA LYS A 49 7.91 -4.76 -13.67
C LYS A 49 7.82 -5.77 -14.82
N HIS A 50 6.76 -6.59 -14.86
CA HIS A 50 6.49 -7.56 -15.93
C HIS A 50 5.70 -6.97 -17.13
N ALA A 51 5.67 -5.64 -17.26
CA ALA A 51 4.93 -4.92 -18.31
C ALA A 51 3.41 -5.24 -18.32
N GLY A 52 2.87 -5.59 -17.15
CA GLY A 52 1.45 -5.80 -16.94
C GLY A 52 0.70 -4.55 -16.46
N THR A 53 -0.59 -4.73 -16.27
CA THR A 53 -1.52 -3.72 -15.75
C THR A 53 -2.39 -4.33 -14.66
N ILE A 54 -2.83 -3.49 -13.73
CA ILE A 54 -3.66 -3.89 -12.60
C ILE A 54 -4.86 -2.95 -12.49
N ASP A 55 -6.05 -3.52 -12.28
CA ASP A 55 -7.28 -2.81 -11.96
C ASP A 55 -7.82 -3.32 -10.63
N ILE A 56 -8.21 -2.41 -9.73
CA ILE A 56 -8.66 -2.73 -8.39
C ILE A 56 -10.10 -2.24 -8.26
N ASP A 57 -11.04 -3.18 -8.18
CA ASP A 57 -12.43 -2.88 -7.91
C ASP A 57 -12.71 -2.98 -6.41
N LEU A 58 -12.82 -1.82 -5.78
CA LEU A 58 -13.12 -1.70 -4.34
C LEU A 58 -14.56 -2.09 -4.00
N ALA A 59 -15.49 -2.09 -4.97
CA ALA A 59 -16.89 -2.45 -4.73
C ALA A 59 -17.07 -3.96 -4.61
N THR A 60 -16.28 -4.73 -5.36
CA THR A 60 -16.32 -6.21 -5.34
C THR A 60 -15.15 -6.83 -4.57
N ASP A 61 -14.20 -6.01 -4.09
CA ASP A 61 -12.94 -6.46 -3.51
C ASP A 61 -12.18 -7.43 -4.44
N THR A 62 -12.13 -7.08 -5.72
CA THR A 62 -11.44 -7.88 -6.74
C THR A 62 -10.28 -7.12 -7.37
N ILE A 63 -9.28 -7.89 -7.80
CA ILE A 63 -8.10 -7.38 -8.49
C ILE A 63 -8.01 -8.09 -9.83
N SER A 64 -7.98 -7.32 -10.91
CA SER A 64 -7.75 -7.83 -12.26
C SER A 64 -6.30 -7.54 -12.66
N ILE A 65 -5.54 -8.59 -12.94
CA ILE A 65 -4.15 -8.52 -13.35
C ILE A 65 -4.05 -8.99 -14.80
N ASN A 66 -3.45 -8.17 -15.65
CA ASN A 66 -3.20 -8.50 -17.05
C ASN A 66 -1.71 -8.35 -17.34
N VAL A 67 -1.06 -9.44 -17.72
CA VAL A 67 0.39 -9.55 -17.93
C VAL A 67 0.62 -10.23 -19.29
N PRO A 68 1.66 -9.89 -20.06
CA PRO A 68 1.96 -10.62 -21.30
C PRO A 68 2.18 -12.11 -21.04
N GLU A 69 1.65 -12.99 -21.89
CA GLU A 69 1.66 -14.46 -21.73
C GLU A 69 3.05 -15.03 -21.37
N LYS A 70 4.11 -14.50 -22.00
CA LYS A 70 5.49 -14.92 -21.75
C LYS A 70 6.01 -14.60 -20.32
N GLU A 71 5.38 -13.65 -19.63
CA GLU A 71 5.75 -13.18 -18.29
C GLU A 71 4.79 -13.69 -17.20
N GLU A 72 3.64 -14.27 -17.55
CA GLU A 72 2.59 -14.67 -16.59
C GLU A 72 3.13 -15.55 -15.46
N VAL A 73 3.90 -16.59 -15.81
CA VAL A 73 4.44 -17.54 -14.84
C VAL A 73 5.45 -16.86 -13.91
N ALA A 74 6.35 -16.04 -14.46
CA ALA A 74 7.36 -15.34 -13.68
C ALA A 74 6.72 -14.31 -12.73
N CYS A 75 5.73 -13.57 -13.22
CA CYS A 75 4.97 -12.60 -12.43
C CYS A 75 4.20 -13.29 -11.29
N ALA A 76 3.56 -14.43 -11.55
CA ALA A 76 2.82 -15.18 -10.54
C ALA A 76 3.75 -15.71 -9.43
N GLN A 77 4.90 -16.26 -9.80
CA GLN A 77 5.91 -16.74 -8.84
C GLN A 77 6.43 -15.62 -7.95
N GLU A 78 6.76 -14.45 -8.51
CA GLU A 78 7.27 -13.32 -7.72
C GLU A 78 6.21 -12.76 -6.77
N ILE A 79 4.92 -12.75 -7.19
CA ILE A 79 3.80 -12.38 -6.30
C ILE A 79 3.70 -13.37 -5.13
N GLU A 80 3.78 -14.68 -5.39
CA GLU A 80 3.72 -15.71 -4.34
C GLU A 80 4.87 -15.56 -3.33
N GLU A 81 6.11 -15.39 -3.80
CA GLU A 81 7.28 -15.22 -2.94
C GLU A 81 7.17 -13.99 -2.03
N GLN A 82 6.74 -12.85 -2.59
CA GLN A 82 6.72 -11.58 -1.87
C GLN A 82 5.49 -11.42 -0.99
N VAL A 83 4.32 -11.82 -1.47
CA VAL A 83 3.03 -11.56 -0.82
C VAL A 83 2.51 -12.76 -0.06
N GLY A 84 2.77 -13.98 -0.53
CA GLY A 84 2.35 -15.21 0.16
C GLY A 84 2.90 -15.29 1.58
N SER A 85 4.13 -14.80 1.79
CA SER A 85 4.75 -14.70 3.12
C SER A 85 4.09 -13.69 4.07
N MET A 86 3.27 -12.76 3.55
CA MET A 86 2.58 -11.73 4.33
C MET A 86 1.19 -12.15 4.83
N CYS A 87 0.67 -13.27 4.31
CA CYS A 87 -0.67 -13.79 4.65
C CYS A 87 -0.66 -14.85 5.77
N HIS A 88 0.48 -15.02 6.46
CA HIS A 88 0.69 -16.02 7.52
C HIS A 88 0.67 -15.43 8.93
#